data_AF-A0A060BY01-F1
#
_entry.id   AF-A0A060BY01-F1
#
_cell.length_a   1.000
_cell.length_b   1.000
_cell.length_c   1.000
_cell.angle_alpha   90.00
_cell.angle_beta   90.00
_cell.angle_gamma   90.00
#
_symmetry.space_group_name_H-M   'P 1'
#
loop_
_entity.id
_entity.type
_entity.pdbx_description
1 polymer ?
#
loop_
_entity_poly.entity_id
_entity_poly.type
_entity_poly.pdbx_seq_one_letter_code
_entity_poly.pdbx_strand_id
1 'polypeptide(L)'
;MAASLPSAANDACSESRRAVAALLMNGTRDPINPYGGGRVKLFGFGDRGEVLSSEASAGELARRNGISAPAQREPLTRPGPVWSERWQWQGEGMPPVELVSVHGGGHLLSQPGYRPPRLFGIADPELDGPAEIWRFFNQLPVAQTSTVP
;
A
#
# COMPACT_ATOMS: atom_id res chain seq x y z
N MET A 1 -7.58 -0.19 -2.32
CA MET A 1 -6.43 -0.91 -2.92
C MET A 1 -5.51 0.11 -3.53
N ALA A 2 -4.20 -0.07 -3.34
CA ALA A 2 -3.19 0.81 -3.91
C ALA A 2 -2.56 0.17 -5.18
N ALA A 3 -1.96 1.01 -6.02
CA ALA A 3 -1.08 0.55 -7.08
C ALA A 3 0.36 0.53 -6.57
N SER A 4 1.13 -0.46 -7.03
CA SER A 4 2.58 -0.50 -6.81
C SER A 4 3.28 0.52 -7.72
N LEU A 5 4.45 1.01 -7.30
CA LEU A 5 5.24 1.95 -8.10
C LEU A 5 5.72 1.30 -9.40
N PRO A 6 5.83 2.06 -10.51
CA PRO A 6 6.39 1.54 -11.76
C PRO A 6 7.85 1.12 -11.57
N SER A 7 8.32 0.21 -12.44
CA SER A 7 9.73 -0.06 -12.57
C SER A 7 10.48 1.16 -13.13
N ALA A 8 11.80 1.22 -12.94
CA ALA A 8 12.61 2.30 -13.53
C ALA A 8 12.53 2.35 -15.08
N ALA A 9 12.24 1.22 -15.73
CA ALA A 9 12.17 1.13 -17.20
C ALA A 9 10.92 1.78 -17.79
N ASN A 10 9.88 2.01 -17.00
CA ASN A 10 8.61 2.58 -17.44
C ASN A 10 8.08 3.71 -16.53
N ASP A 11 8.92 4.25 -15.64
CA ASP A 11 8.57 5.43 -14.85
C ASP A 11 8.70 6.69 -15.70
N ALA A 12 7.56 7.30 -16.03
CA ALA A 12 7.49 8.56 -16.76
C ALA A 12 7.37 9.78 -15.83
N CYS A 13 7.37 9.59 -14.51
CA CYS A 13 7.20 10.67 -13.55
C CYS A 13 8.49 11.47 -13.35
N SER A 14 8.35 12.79 -13.21
CA SER A 14 9.40 13.64 -12.64
C SER A 14 9.25 13.68 -11.12
N GLU A 15 10.35 13.47 -10.39
CA GLU A 15 10.35 13.48 -8.92
C GLU A 15 9.99 14.87 -8.37
N SER A 16 8.93 14.94 -7.55
CA SER A 16 8.43 16.22 -6.98
C SER A 16 9.22 16.71 -5.76
N ARG A 17 10.17 15.92 -5.25
CA ARG A 17 10.95 16.13 -4.01
C ARG A 17 10.12 16.46 -2.76
N ARG A 18 8.80 16.27 -2.81
CA ARG A 18 7.89 16.53 -1.69
C ARG A 18 7.61 15.22 -0.96
N ALA A 19 8.06 15.15 0.30
CA ALA A 19 7.71 14.05 1.18
C ALA A 19 6.20 14.05 1.48
N VAL A 20 5.57 12.88 1.38
CA VAL A 20 4.13 12.71 1.62
C VAL A 20 3.89 11.43 2.38
N ALA A 21 3.01 11.49 3.39
CA ALA A 21 2.58 10.29 4.08
C ALA A 21 1.79 9.40 3.12
N ALA A 22 2.07 8.10 3.11
CA ALA A 22 1.43 7.16 2.19
C ALA A 22 1.02 5.86 2.89
N LEU A 23 -0.17 5.36 2.54
CA LEU A 23 -0.65 4.05 2.95
C LEU A 23 -0.95 3.22 1.71
N LEU A 24 -0.30 2.06 1.60
CA LEU A 24 -0.57 1.06 0.57
C LEU A 24 -1.35 -0.09 1.19
N MET A 25 -2.34 -0.61 0.46
CA MET A 25 -3.10 -1.80 0.83
C MET A 25 -3.19 -2.72 -0.37
N ASN A 26 -2.61 -3.92 -0.25
CA ASN A 26 -2.49 -4.88 -1.35
C ASN A 26 -2.66 -6.32 -0.88
N GLY A 27 -3.35 -7.12 -1.70
CA GLY A 27 -3.55 -8.55 -1.48
C GLY A 27 -2.46 -9.38 -2.12
N THR A 28 -2.00 -10.44 -1.47
CA THR A 28 -0.90 -11.27 -2.00
C THR A 28 -1.30 -12.19 -3.14
N ARG A 29 -2.62 -12.35 -3.37
CA ARG A 29 -3.21 -13.11 -4.50
C ARG A 29 -3.99 -12.18 -5.44
N ASP A 30 -3.62 -10.91 -5.50
CA ASP A 30 -4.22 -9.94 -6.41
C ASP A 30 -3.98 -10.37 -7.88
N PRO A 31 -5.04 -10.65 -8.66
CA PRO A 31 -4.91 -11.10 -10.05
C PRO A 31 -4.59 -9.96 -11.04
N ILE A 32 -4.48 -8.73 -10.55
CA ILE A 32 -4.29 -7.51 -11.35
C ILE A 32 -2.96 -6.84 -11.04
N ASN A 33 -2.73 -6.47 -9.78
CA ASN A 33 -1.50 -5.84 -9.31
C ASN A 33 -0.62 -6.88 -8.59
N PRO A 34 0.42 -7.45 -9.24
CA PRO A 34 1.19 -8.54 -8.65
C PRO A 34 1.93 -8.07 -7.40
N TYR A 35 1.57 -8.63 -6.24
CA TYR A 35 2.14 -8.23 -4.96
C TYR A 35 3.67 -8.36 -4.91
N GLY A 36 4.22 -9.40 -5.55
CA GLY A 36 5.66 -9.62 -5.68
C GLY A 36 6.35 -8.76 -6.74
N GLY A 37 5.62 -7.87 -7.41
CA GLY A 37 6.09 -7.10 -8.55
C GLY A 37 6.00 -7.87 -9.86
N GLY A 38 6.41 -7.21 -10.93
CA GLY A 38 6.33 -7.72 -12.30
C GLY A 38 5.20 -7.08 -13.10
N ARG A 39 4.71 -7.79 -14.10
CA ARG A 39 3.82 -7.22 -15.11
C ARG A 39 2.37 -7.14 -14.62
N VAL A 40 1.79 -5.94 -14.69
CA VAL A 40 0.38 -5.70 -14.41
C VAL A 40 -0.47 -6.20 -15.58
N LYS A 41 -1.42 -7.08 -15.30
CA LYS A 41 -2.34 -7.67 -16.28
C LYS A 41 -3.76 -7.67 -15.75
N LEU A 42 -4.75 -7.38 -16.59
CA LEU A 42 -6.15 -7.45 -16.17
C LEU A 42 -6.65 -8.89 -16.31
N PHE A 43 -6.70 -9.64 -15.21
CA PHE A 43 -7.09 -11.06 -15.20
C PHE A 43 -6.28 -11.91 -16.20
N GLY A 44 -4.98 -11.62 -16.33
CA GLY A 44 -4.08 -12.31 -17.26
C GLY A 44 -4.06 -11.73 -18.69
N PHE A 45 -4.91 -10.75 -19.01
CA PHE A 45 -4.97 -10.11 -20.33
C PHE A 45 -4.36 -8.71 -20.33
N GLY A 46 -3.76 -8.35 -21.47
CA GLY A 46 -3.17 -7.03 -21.71
C GLY A 46 -1.85 -6.81 -20.97
N ASP A 47 -1.34 -5.59 -21.11
CA ASP A 47 -0.11 -5.11 -20.51
C ASP A 47 -0.32 -3.68 -20.03
N ARG A 48 -0.01 -3.42 -18.75
CA ARG A 48 -0.09 -2.10 -18.14
C ARG A 48 1.26 -1.66 -17.56
N GLY A 49 2.34 -2.32 -17.99
CA GLY A 49 3.69 -2.06 -17.53
C GLY A 49 4.13 -2.95 -16.38
N GLU A 50 5.40 -2.82 -16.03
CA GLU A 50 6.01 -3.50 -14.90
C GLU A 50 6.01 -2.60 -13.67
N VAL A 51 5.76 -3.21 -12.52
CA VAL A 51 5.75 -2.57 -11.21
C VAL A 51 6.72 -3.25 -10.26
N LEU A 52 7.19 -2.51 -9.27
CA LEU A 52 7.89 -3.05 -8.13
C LEU A 52 6.96 -3.93 -7.28
N SER A 53 7.52 -4.71 -6.37
CA SER A 53 6.72 -5.37 -5.33
C SER A 53 6.03 -4.33 -4.43
N SER A 54 4.96 -4.73 -3.74
CA SER A 54 4.28 -3.85 -2.77
C SER A 54 5.23 -3.36 -1.68
N GLU A 55 6.09 -4.26 -1.17
CA GLU A 55 7.13 -3.94 -0.19
C GLU A 55 8.15 -2.94 -0.75
N ALA A 56 8.68 -3.18 -1.95
CA ALA A 56 9.65 -2.29 -2.57
C ALA A 56 9.03 -0.92 -2.90
N SER A 57 7.75 -0.89 -3.27
CA SER A 57 7.01 0.36 -3.53
C SER A 57 6.88 1.20 -2.25
N ALA A 58 6.45 0.59 -1.15
CA ALA A 58 6.34 1.27 0.15
C ALA A 58 7.72 1.71 0.67
N GLY A 59 8.74 0.85 0.55
CA GLY A 59 10.11 1.18 0.93
C GLY A 59 10.69 2.34 0.11
N GLU A 60 10.42 2.41 -1.19
CA GLU A 60 10.86 3.53 -2.03
C GLU A 60 10.16 4.84 -1.66
N LEU A 61 8.87 4.82 -1.33
CA LEU A 61 8.16 5.99 -0.80
C LEU A 61 8.76 6.43 0.55
N ALA A 62 9.06 5.48 1.44
CA ALA A 62 9.70 5.77 2.72
C ALA A 62 11.09 6.42 2.53
N ARG A 63 11.88 5.88 1.60
CA ARG A 63 13.19 6.43 1.23
C ARG A 63 13.07 7.86 0.70
N ARG A 64 12.06 8.15 -0.13
CA ARG A 64 11.76 9.51 -0.62
C ARG A 64 11.35 10.47 0.50
N ASN A 65 10.76 9.95 1.58
CA ASN A 65 10.45 10.71 2.79
C ASN A 65 11.65 10.88 3.73
N GLY A 66 12.83 10.35 3.38
CA GLY A 66 14.05 10.43 4.20
C GLY A 66 14.17 9.34 5.27
N ILE A 67 13.28 8.35 5.28
CA ILE A 67 13.27 7.28 6.27
C ILE A 67 14.23 6.17 5.83
N SER A 68 15.29 5.95 6.61
CA SER A 68 16.28 4.89 6.37
C SER A 68 16.10 3.67 7.28
N ALA A 69 15.31 3.80 8.34
CA ALA A 69 15.01 2.70 9.25
C ALA A 69 14.19 1.60 8.53
N PRO A 70 14.44 0.31 8.84
CA PRO A 70 13.63 -0.77 8.29
C PRO A 70 12.18 -0.69 8.80
N ALA A 71 11.25 -1.27 8.05
CA ALA A 71 9.86 -1.36 8.48
C ALA A 71 9.72 -2.20 9.75
N GLN A 72 8.95 -1.70 10.70
CA GLN A 72 8.40 -2.52 11.79
C GLN A 72 7.19 -3.30 11.27
N ARG A 73 7.05 -4.57 11.66
CA ARG A 73 5.97 -5.45 11.17
C ARG A 73 5.13 -5.96 12.32
N GLU A 74 3.82 -5.96 12.15
CA GLU A 74 2.88 -6.51 13.13
C GLU A 74 1.65 -7.13 12.43
N PRO A 75 1.11 -8.26 12.93
CA PRO A 75 -0.20 -8.72 12.50
C PRO A 75 -1.29 -7.72 12.90
N LEU A 76 -2.19 -7.39 11.97
CA LEU A 76 -3.42 -6.62 12.25
C LEU A 76 -4.60 -7.50 12.60
N THR A 77 -4.65 -8.68 11.99
CA THR A 77 -5.70 -9.67 12.20
C THR A 77 -5.08 -11.01 12.53
N ARG A 78 -5.90 -11.97 12.98
CA ARG A 78 -5.38 -13.28 13.38
C ARG A 78 -4.80 -14.02 12.16
N PRO A 79 -3.55 -14.51 12.23
CA PRO A 79 -2.98 -15.29 11.14
C PRO A 79 -3.82 -16.52 10.77
N GLY A 80 -4.01 -16.74 9.47
CA GLY A 80 -4.87 -17.79 8.93
C GLY A 80 -4.78 -17.88 7.40
N PRO A 81 -5.77 -18.49 6.72
CA PRO A 81 -5.80 -18.59 5.26
C PRO A 81 -5.91 -17.24 4.53
N VAL A 82 -6.55 -16.28 5.21
CA VAL A 82 -6.60 -14.87 4.84
C VAL A 82 -6.42 -14.05 6.12
N TRP A 83 -5.44 -13.15 6.13
CA TRP A 83 -5.12 -12.31 7.28
C TRP A 83 -4.31 -11.09 6.82
N SER A 84 -4.11 -10.12 7.70
CA SER A 84 -3.48 -8.84 7.37
C SER A 84 -2.30 -8.55 8.28
N GLU A 85 -1.20 -8.11 7.69
CA GLU A 85 0.02 -7.64 8.37
C GLU A 85 0.23 -6.16 8.03
N ARG A 86 0.64 -5.35 9.02
CA ARG A 86 1.07 -3.96 8.82
C ARG A 86 2.58 -3.88 8.85
N TRP A 87 3.13 -3.11 7.91
CA TRP A 87 4.51 -2.71 7.83
C TRP A 87 4.58 -1.19 7.97
N GLN A 88 5.45 -0.69 8.84
CA GLN A 88 5.50 0.71 9.19
C GLN A 88 6.93 1.24 9.05
N TRP A 89 7.12 2.18 8.15
CA TRP A 89 8.32 3.01 8.06
C TRP A 89 8.04 4.35 8.72
N GLN A 90 8.80 4.66 9.77
CA GLN A 90 8.66 5.88 10.55
C GLN A 90 10.03 6.49 10.84
N GLY A 91 10.06 7.82 10.97
CA GLY A 91 11.21 8.61 11.38
C GLY A 91 10.74 9.90 12.03
N GLU A 92 11.51 10.43 12.97
CA GLU A 92 11.14 11.66 13.69
C GLU A 92 10.97 12.83 12.72
N GLY A 93 9.81 13.48 12.75
CA GLY A 93 9.47 14.60 11.86
C GLY A 93 9.29 14.24 10.38
N MET A 94 9.37 12.95 10.01
CA MET A 94 9.22 12.49 8.63
C MET A 94 7.81 11.96 8.37
N PRO A 95 7.20 12.24 7.20
CA PRO A 95 5.90 11.67 6.86
C PRO A 95 5.98 10.13 6.80
N PRO A 96 5.15 9.40 7.57
CA PRO A 96 5.24 7.94 7.65
C PRO A 96 4.76 7.27 6.36
N VAL A 97 5.25 6.05 6.13
CA VAL A 97 4.73 5.17 5.09
C VAL A 97 4.31 3.85 5.71
N GLU A 98 3.11 3.39 5.37
CA GLU A 98 2.60 2.10 5.78
C GLU A 98 2.25 1.22 4.58
N LEU A 99 2.47 -0.08 4.73
CA LEU A 99 1.93 -1.12 3.85
C LEU A 99 1.08 -2.07 4.69
N VAL A 100 -0.16 -2.29 4.28
CA VAL A 100 -1.01 -3.35 4.79
C VAL A 100 -1.08 -4.46 3.74
N SER A 101 -0.51 -5.60 4.11
CA SER A 101 -0.41 -6.78 3.28
C SER A 101 -1.52 -7.76 3.66
N VAL A 102 -2.49 -7.94 2.77
CA VAL A 102 -3.58 -8.88 2.97
C VAL A 102 -3.15 -10.23 2.40
N HIS A 103 -2.57 -11.07 3.26
CA HIS A 103 -2.15 -12.42 2.91
C HIS A 103 -3.34 -13.23 2.45
N GLY A 104 -3.21 -13.84 1.27
CA GLY A 104 -4.31 -14.55 0.62
C GLY A 104 -5.41 -13.63 0.06
N GLY A 105 -5.32 -12.33 0.27
CA GLY A 105 -6.24 -11.34 -0.25
C GLY A 105 -6.10 -11.14 -1.75
N GLY A 106 -7.19 -10.71 -2.40
CA GLY A 106 -7.23 -10.39 -3.83
C GLY A 106 -7.09 -8.89 -4.14
N HIS A 107 -7.64 -8.48 -5.27
CA HIS A 107 -7.71 -7.08 -5.73
C HIS A 107 -8.85 -6.30 -5.03
N LEU A 108 -8.91 -6.34 -3.70
CA LEU A 108 -10.07 -5.89 -2.92
C LEU A 108 -9.67 -5.09 -1.70
N LEU A 109 -10.41 -4.02 -1.41
CA LEU A 109 -10.34 -3.38 -0.10
C LEU A 109 -11.17 -4.22 0.90
N SER A 110 -10.52 -4.81 1.90
CA SER A 110 -11.22 -5.48 3.01
C SER A 110 -12.09 -4.47 3.76
N GLN A 111 -13.37 -4.79 3.95
CA GLN A 111 -14.33 -3.94 4.67
C GLN A 111 -15.57 -4.74 5.10
N PRO A 112 -16.25 -4.34 6.19
CA PRO A 112 -17.40 -5.08 6.72
C PRO A 112 -18.67 -4.92 5.86
N GLY A 113 -18.84 -3.79 5.17
CA GLY A 113 -20.09 -3.40 4.53
C GLY A 113 -20.33 -3.95 3.12
N TYR A 114 -19.32 -4.57 2.49
CA TYR A 114 -19.45 -5.04 1.10
C TYR A 114 -18.51 -6.21 0.81
N ARG A 115 -19.06 -7.25 0.17
CA ARG A 115 -18.33 -8.42 -0.31
C ARG A 115 -18.39 -8.49 -1.84
N PRO A 116 -17.32 -8.11 -2.54
CA PRO A 116 -17.28 -8.12 -4.00
C PRO A 116 -17.26 -9.55 -4.58
N PRO A 117 -17.50 -9.70 -5.89
CA PRO A 117 -17.41 -10.99 -6.56
C PRO A 117 -16.05 -11.67 -6.38
N ARG A 118 -16.05 -13.00 -6.23
CA ARG A 118 -14.84 -13.82 -6.02
C ARG A 118 -13.80 -13.72 -7.14
N LEU A 119 -14.17 -13.21 -8.32
CA LEU A 119 -13.25 -12.99 -9.44
C LEU A 119 -12.09 -12.04 -9.04
N PHE A 120 -12.35 -11.10 -8.14
CA PHE A 120 -11.31 -10.21 -7.62
C PHE A 120 -10.54 -10.81 -6.45
N GLY A 121 -10.75 -12.09 -6.13
CA GLY A 121 -10.18 -12.79 -4.98
C GLY A 121 -11.05 -12.66 -3.72
N ILE A 122 -10.42 -12.79 -2.56
CA ILE A 122 -11.10 -12.76 -1.25
C ILE A 122 -10.54 -11.63 -0.38
N ALA A 123 -11.35 -11.13 0.54
CA ALA A 123 -10.97 -10.11 1.51
C ALA A 123 -10.73 -10.75 2.88
N ASP A 124 -9.92 -10.09 3.71
CA ASP A 124 -9.81 -10.43 5.12
C ASP A 124 -11.10 -10.01 5.84
N PRO A 125 -11.83 -10.94 6.49
CA PRO A 125 -13.09 -10.61 7.16
C PRO A 125 -12.92 -9.84 8.47
N GLU A 126 -11.72 -9.83 9.06
CA GLU A 126 -11.42 -9.14 10.33
C GLU A 126 -10.89 -7.72 10.11
N LEU A 127 -10.42 -7.40 8.89
CA LEU A 127 -9.86 -6.08 8.56
C LEU A 127 -10.96 -5.10 8.12
N ASP A 128 -11.08 -3.98 8.83
CA ASP A 128 -11.80 -2.79 8.37
C ASP A 128 -10.83 -1.81 7.69
N GLY A 129 -10.65 -1.97 6.37
CA GLY A 129 -9.76 -1.15 5.56
C GLY A 129 -10.09 0.36 5.59
N PRO A 130 -11.36 0.76 5.45
CA PRO A 130 -11.76 2.16 5.65
C PRO A 130 -11.38 2.74 7.02
N ALA A 131 -11.59 2.00 8.11
CA ALA A 131 -11.18 2.43 9.44
C ALA A 131 -9.65 2.57 9.55
N GLU A 132 -8.89 1.66 8.92
CA GLU A 132 -7.43 1.75 8.87
C GLU A 132 -6.91 2.94 8.07
N ILE A 133 -7.57 3.27 6.95
CA ILE A 133 -7.27 4.49 6.18
C ILE A 133 -7.51 5.73 7.06
N TRP A 134 -8.65 5.77 7.75
CA TRP A 134 -8.96 6.88 8.66
C TRP A 134 -7.94 6.99 9.80
N ARG A 135 -7.59 5.87 10.44
CA ARG A 135 -6.57 5.81 11.49
C ARG A 135 -5.25 6.42 11.01
N PHE A 136 -4.76 5.98 9.85
CA PHE A 136 -3.49 6.45 9.30
C PHE A 136 -3.47 7.98 9.11
N PHE A 137 -4.47 8.54 8.42
CA PHE A 137 -4.49 9.97 8.12
C PHE A 137 -4.83 10.84 9.33
N ASN A 138 -5.65 10.35 10.27
CA ASN A 138 -6.01 11.10 11.48
C ASN A 138 -4.87 11.20 12.51
N GLN A 139 -3.81 10.40 12.35
CA GLN A 139 -2.60 10.47 13.18
C GLN A 139 -1.57 11.48 12.64
N LEU A 140 -1.76 11.98 11.42
CA LEU A 140 -0.82 12.91 10.82
C LEU A 140 -0.94 14.31 11.45
N PRO A 141 0.18 15.03 11.65
CA PRO A 141 0.12 16.42 12.03
C PRO A 141 -0.69 17.23 11.01
N VAL A 142 -1.51 18.16 11.49
CA VAL A 142 -2.17 19.13 10.61
C VAL A 142 -1.07 19.92 9.88
N ALA A 143 -1.09 19.89 8.55
CA ALA A 143 -0.14 20.64 7.76
C ALA A 143 -0.25 22.13 8.13
N GLN A 144 0.81 22.69 8.72
CA GLN A 144 0.94 24.12 8.90
C GLN A 144 1.01 24.73 7.50
N THR A 145 -0.04 25.39 7.06
CA THR A 145 -0.02 26.16 5.81
C THR A 145 1.03 27.25 5.97
N SER A 146 2.17 27.10 5.30
CA SER A 146 3.08 28.21 5.09
C SER A 146 2.35 29.26 4.26
N THR A 147 1.90 30.33 4.90
CA THR A 147 1.56 31.57 4.22
C THR A 147 2.83 32.06 3.55
N VAL A 148 2.90 31.90 2.24
CA VAL A 148 3.88 32.61 1.42
C VAL A 148 3.51 34.10 1.50
N PRO A 149 4.47 34.99 1.85
CA PRO A 149 4.24 36.43 1.92
C PRO A 149 3.95 37.06 0.55
#